data_AF-T1G6P4-F1
#
_entry.id   AF-T1G6P4-F1
#
_cell.length_a   1.000
_cell.length_b   1.000
_cell.length_c   1.000
_cell.angle_alpha   90.00
_cell.angle_beta   90.00
_cell.angle_gamma   90.00
#
_symmetry.space_group_name_H-M   'P 1'
#
loop_
_entity.id
_entity.type
_entity.pdbx_description
1 polymer ?
#
loop_
_entity_poly.entity_id
_entity_poly.type
_entity_poly.pdbx_seq_one_letter_code
_entity_poly.pdbx_strand_id
1 'polypeptide(L)'
;MKFENKSTDQSNLNAGFLSATLRYCSESIINFTIMFALVFFAFIHFFYLVYLPSLEVFSDLIMTAEQCLMMMVGKFNFSDMAKASPVLGTLMFFLYMIIVFFILLTMFVGIILDGFAAVRDDINKQSNEHEMVDFIVGRLRQWTGANKYFGIRKKVGLSQLFV
;
A
#
# COMPACT_ATOMS: atom_id res chain seq x y z
N MET A 1 30.66 31.45 -1.98
CA MET A 1 29.22 31.48 -2.29
C MET A 1 28.69 30.27 -3.09
N LYS A 2 29.50 29.52 -3.85
CA LYS A 2 29.01 28.38 -4.68
C LYS A 2 28.86 27.03 -3.95
N PHE A 3 29.31 26.93 -2.70
CA PHE A 3 29.23 25.71 -1.89
C PHE A 3 27.97 25.63 -1.01
N GLU A 4 27.27 26.74 -0.79
CA GLU A 4 26.06 26.80 0.05
C GLU A 4 24.80 26.33 -0.72
N ASN A 5 24.77 26.49 -2.04
CA ASN A 5 23.61 26.11 -2.84
C ASN A 5 23.50 24.58 -3.06
N LYS A 6 24.62 23.86 -2.96
CA LYS A 6 24.66 22.40 -3.19
C LYS A 6 24.09 21.60 -2.00
N SER A 7 24.23 22.10 -0.77
CA SER A 7 23.61 21.49 0.42
C SER A 7 22.10 21.69 0.45
N THR A 8 21.61 22.86 0.02
CA THR A 8 20.18 23.19 -0.02
C THR A 8 19.44 22.42 -1.11
N ASP A 9 20.09 22.20 -2.26
CA ASP A 9 19.53 21.32 -3.31
C ASP A 9 19.48 19.85 -2.86
N GLN A 10 20.54 19.35 -2.20
CA GLN A 10 20.57 17.98 -1.69
C GLN A 10 19.48 17.71 -0.64
N SER A 11 19.20 18.67 0.25
CA SER A 11 18.09 18.54 1.22
C SER A 11 16.73 18.52 0.54
N ASN A 12 16.52 19.34 -0.49
CA ASN A 12 15.27 19.41 -1.25
C ASN A 12 15.04 18.14 -2.09
N LEU A 13 16.11 17.57 -2.64
CA LEU A 13 16.08 16.29 -3.37
C LEU A 13 15.72 15.12 -2.45
N ASN A 14 16.33 15.03 -1.27
CA ASN A 14 16.01 13.98 -0.29
C ASN A 14 14.55 14.11 0.20
N ALA A 15 14.10 15.33 0.47
CA ALA A 15 12.70 15.60 0.82
C ALA A 15 11.74 15.26 -0.34
N GLY A 16 12.14 15.50 -1.59
CA GLY A 16 11.39 15.16 -2.79
C GLY A 16 11.24 13.64 -3.00
N PHE A 17 12.30 12.88 -2.77
CA PHE A 17 12.23 11.41 -2.87
C PHE A 17 11.35 10.80 -1.79
N LEU A 18 11.49 11.26 -0.53
CA LEU A 18 10.67 10.79 0.60
C LEU A 18 9.19 11.12 0.40
N SER A 19 8.88 12.33 -0.08
CA SER A 19 7.50 12.73 -0.37
C SER A 19 6.91 11.97 -1.56
N ALA A 20 7.70 11.64 -2.59
CA ALA A 20 7.27 10.79 -3.69
C ALA A 20 6.93 9.36 -3.24
N THR A 21 7.75 8.77 -2.36
CA THR A 21 7.47 7.44 -1.80
C THR A 21 6.30 7.46 -0.83
N LEU A 22 6.19 8.48 0.03
CA LEU A 22 5.02 8.67 0.89
C LEU A 22 3.74 8.84 0.09
N ARG A 23 3.79 9.59 -1.02
CA ARG A 23 2.63 9.78 -1.90
C ARG A 23 2.25 8.49 -2.60
N TYR A 24 3.22 7.69 -3.01
CA TYR A 24 2.98 6.38 -3.60
C TYR A 24 2.30 5.42 -2.61
N CYS A 25 2.76 5.38 -1.35
CA CYS A 25 2.14 4.55 -0.32
C CYS A 25 0.86 5.16 0.30
N SER A 26 0.53 6.41 -0.01
CA SER A 26 -0.55 7.14 0.67
C SER A 26 -1.93 6.54 0.43
N GLU A 27 -2.18 5.97 -0.75
CA GLU A 27 -3.47 5.38 -1.11
C GLU A 27 -3.82 4.19 -0.20
N SER A 28 -2.86 3.30 0.03
CA SER A 28 -2.97 2.17 0.96
C SER A 28 -3.14 2.63 2.41
N ILE A 29 -2.42 3.68 2.82
CA ILE A 29 -2.47 4.23 4.18
C ILE A 29 -3.84 4.88 4.46
N ILE A 30 -4.44 5.55 3.48
CA ILE A 30 -5.76 6.18 3.63
C ILE A 30 -6.84 5.12 3.89
N ASN A 31 -6.87 4.04 3.09
CA ASN A 31 -7.83 2.95 3.26
C ASN A 31 -7.73 2.33 4.66
N PHE A 32 -6.51 2.13 5.14
CA PHE A 32 -6.25 1.64 6.48
C PHE A 32 -6.69 2.63 7.58
N THR A 33 -6.38 3.92 7.39
CA THR A 33 -6.71 4.98 8.35
C THR A 33 -8.22 5.08 8.57
N ILE A 34 -9.03 4.91 7.51
CA ILE A 34 -10.50 4.93 7.62
C ILE A 34 -10.99 3.78 8.51
N MET A 35 -10.51 2.55 8.30
CA MET A 35 -10.91 1.41 9.13
C MET A 35 -10.46 1.59 10.58
N PHE A 36 -9.22 2.05 10.79
CA PHE A 36 -8.70 2.35 12.12
C PHE A 36 -9.55 3.41 12.83
N ALA A 37 -9.84 4.53 12.16
CA ALA A 37 -10.63 5.62 12.73
C ALA A 37 -12.02 5.16 13.18
N LEU A 38 -12.74 4.38 12.35
CA LEU A 38 -14.08 3.89 12.69
C LEU A 38 -14.08 3.06 13.97
N VAL A 39 -13.16 2.10 14.08
CA VAL A 39 -13.03 1.26 15.26
C VAL A 39 -12.56 2.08 16.47
N PHE A 40 -11.57 2.94 16.27
CA PHE A 40 -10.99 3.76 17.31
C PHE A 40 -12.04 4.70 17.94
N PHE A 41 -12.84 5.39 17.12
CA PHE A 41 -13.93 6.23 17.63
C PHE A 41 -15.00 5.43 18.37
N ALA A 42 -15.36 4.23 17.90
CA ALA A 42 -16.32 3.38 18.58
C ALA A 42 -15.85 3.01 20.00
N PHE A 43 -14.58 2.63 20.14
CA PHE A 43 -14.00 2.28 21.44
C PHE A 43 -13.78 3.51 22.35
N ILE A 44 -13.44 4.68 21.81
CA ILE A 44 -13.37 5.92 22.59
C ILE A 44 -14.71 6.20 23.26
N HIS A 45 -15.81 6.19 22.51
CA HIS A 45 -17.13 6.47 23.06
C HIS A 45 -17.55 5.42 24.09
N PHE A 46 -17.22 4.16 23.83
CA PHE A 46 -17.48 3.08 24.76
C PHE A 46 -16.73 3.24 26.09
N PHE A 47 -15.41 3.44 26.04
CA PHE A 47 -14.59 3.60 27.23
C PHE A 47 -14.92 4.88 27.99
N TYR A 48 -15.24 5.96 27.28
CA TYR A 48 -15.77 7.18 27.88
C TYR A 48 -17.01 6.83 28.72
N LEU A 49 -18.05 6.23 28.13
CA LEU A 49 -19.28 5.91 28.85
C LEU A 49 -19.07 4.96 30.04
N VAL A 50 -18.18 3.97 29.92
CA VAL A 50 -17.94 2.98 31.00
C VAL A 50 -17.13 3.55 32.14
N TYR A 51 -16.09 4.35 31.86
CA TYR A 51 -15.11 4.78 32.85
C TYR A 51 -15.28 6.23 33.34
N LEU A 52 -16.12 7.03 32.66
CA LEU A 52 -16.45 8.40 33.04
C LEU A 52 -16.81 8.59 34.54
N PRO A 53 -17.65 7.74 35.17
CA PRO A 53 -18.02 7.96 36.57
C PRO A 53 -16.95 7.51 37.58
N SER A 54 -15.93 6.77 37.15
CA SER A 54 -15.01 6.07 38.07
C SER A 54 -13.56 6.54 37.98
N LEU A 55 -13.16 7.15 36.86
CA LEU A 55 -11.77 7.51 36.59
C LEU A 55 -11.69 8.88 35.93
N GLU A 56 -10.98 9.82 36.56
CA GLU A 56 -10.82 11.19 36.03
C GLU A 56 -10.06 11.24 34.70
N VAL A 57 -9.22 10.23 34.41
CA VAL A 57 -8.51 10.07 33.13
C VAL A 57 -9.46 9.82 31.95
N PHE A 58 -10.73 9.53 32.21
CA PHE A 58 -11.78 9.35 31.20
C PHE A 58 -12.85 10.47 31.25
N SER A 59 -12.58 11.58 31.96
CA SER A 59 -13.53 12.69 32.13
C SER A 59 -13.86 13.42 30.83
N ASP A 60 -12.92 13.50 29.90
CA ASP A 60 -13.09 14.13 28.59
C ASP A 60 -12.89 13.11 27.46
N LEU A 61 -13.57 13.33 26.33
CA LEU A 61 -13.38 12.52 25.13
C LEU A 61 -11.95 12.59 24.60
N ILE A 62 -11.29 13.74 24.71
CA ILE A 62 -9.90 13.93 24.28
C ILE A 62 -8.95 13.15 25.20
N MET A 63 -9.13 13.24 26.52
CA MET A 63 -8.34 12.46 27.47
C MET A 63 -8.56 10.96 27.29
N THR A 64 -9.80 10.54 27.04
CA THR A 64 -10.13 9.15 26.72
C THR A 64 -9.45 8.69 25.43
N ALA A 65 -9.41 9.55 24.40
CA ALA A 65 -8.70 9.27 23.16
C ALA A 65 -7.19 9.11 23.40
N GLU A 66 -6.58 9.97 24.21
CA GLU A 66 -5.17 9.81 24.62
C GLU A 66 -4.95 8.49 25.35
N GLN A 67 -5.82 8.11 26.30
CA GLN A 67 -5.74 6.82 26.98
C GLN A 67 -5.89 5.66 26.00
N CYS A 68 -6.77 5.75 25.00
CA CYS A 68 -6.90 4.73 23.97
C CYS A 68 -5.62 4.61 23.13
N LEU A 69 -4.98 5.72 22.76
CA LEU A 69 -3.67 5.68 22.08
C LEU A 69 -2.58 5.07 22.97
N MET A 70 -2.55 5.41 24.26
CA MET A 70 -1.60 4.83 25.21
C MET A 70 -1.82 3.32 25.38
N MET A 71 -3.07 2.88 25.45
CA MET A 71 -3.46 1.46 25.45
C MET A 71 -3.02 0.75 24.18
N MET A 72 -3.19 1.36 23.00
CA MET A 72 -2.70 0.82 21.72
C MET A 72 -1.18 0.63 21.70
N VAL A 73 -0.43 1.57 22.28
CA VAL A 73 1.04 1.47 22.41
C VAL A 73 1.46 0.45 23.48
N GLY A 74 0.53 -0.01 24.32
CA GLY A 74 0.79 -0.94 25.43
C GLY A 74 1.21 -0.27 26.73
N LYS A 75 1.10 1.06 26.83
CA LYS A 75 1.35 1.82 28.07
C LYS A 75 0.02 2.10 28.77
N PHE A 76 -0.43 1.23 29.65
CA PHE A 76 -1.70 1.41 30.34
C PHE A 76 -1.69 0.90 31.78
N ASN A 77 -2.46 1.54 32.65
CA ASN A 77 -2.66 1.13 34.04
C ASN A 77 -3.90 0.23 34.15
N PHE A 78 -3.74 -1.07 33.85
CA PHE A 78 -4.82 -2.06 33.94
C PHE A 78 -5.43 -2.16 35.34
N SER A 79 -4.63 -2.00 36.40
CA SER A 79 -5.07 -2.12 37.79
C SER A 79 -6.29 -1.23 38.08
N ASP A 80 -6.26 0.01 37.62
CA ASP A 80 -7.28 1.00 38.00
C ASP A 80 -8.53 0.84 37.14
N MET A 81 -8.36 0.45 35.87
CA MET A 81 -9.45 0.09 34.97
C MET A 81 -10.19 -1.19 35.42
N ALA A 82 -9.45 -2.17 35.92
CA ALA A 82 -10.03 -3.42 36.43
C ALA A 82 -10.79 -3.20 37.76
N LYS A 83 -10.36 -2.27 38.60
CA LYS A 83 -11.08 -1.90 39.84
C LYS A 83 -12.36 -1.11 39.55
N ALA A 84 -12.32 -0.19 38.57
CA ALA A 84 -13.45 0.64 38.20
C ALA A 84 -14.61 -0.18 37.59
N SER A 85 -14.31 -1.07 36.65
CA SER A 85 -15.30 -1.96 36.04
C SER A 85 -14.69 -3.33 35.76
N PRO A 86 -14.78 -4.27 36.74
CA PRO A 86 -14.07 -5.55 36.66
C PRO A 86 -14.59 -6.46 35.56
N VAL A 87 -15.90 -6.43 35.26
CA VAL A 87 -16.51 -7.32 34.26
C VAL A 87 -16.54 -6.69 32.89
N LEU A 88 -17.34 -5.62 32.71
CA LEU A 88 -17.59 -5.02 31.41
C LEU A 88 -16.34 -4.31 30.85
N GLY A 89 -15.63 -3.58 31.72
CA GLY A 89 -14.41 -2.88 31.36
C GLY A 89 -13.28 -3.82 30.94
N THR A 90 -13.01 -4.86 31.72
CA THR A 90 -11.98 -5.86 31.39
C THR A 90 -12.27 -6.61 30.09
N LEU A 91 -13.52 -7.07 29.89
CA LEU A 91 -13.89 -7.80 28.67
C LEU A 91 -13.70 -6.93 27.42
N MET A 92 -14.09 -5.66 27.50
CA MET A 92 -13.98 -4.73 26.39
C MET A 92 -12.55 -4.26 26.17
N PHE A 93 -11.75 -4.17 27.22
CA PHE A 93 -10.30 -3.95 27.12
C PHE A 93 -9.63 -5.09 26.34
N PHE A 94 -9.92 -6.35 26.67
CA PHE A 94 -9.40 -7.50 25.91
C PHE A 94 -9.86 -7.49 24.45
N LEU A 95 -11.14 -7.20 24.21
CA LEU A 95 -11.68 -7.10 22.86
C LEU A 95 -10.99 -6.00 22.06
N TYR A 96 -10.77 -4.83 22.66
CA TYR A 96 -10.03 -3.73 22.06
C TYR A 96 -8.61 -4.16 21.68
N MET A 97 -7.88 -4.82 22.58
CA MET A 97 -6.52 -5.30 22.32
C MET A 97 -6.46 -6.29 21.14
N ILE A 98 -7.40 -7.25 21.08
CA ILE A 98 -7.48 -8.22 19.99
C ILE A 98 -7.81 -7.53 18.66
N ILE A 99 -8.78 -6.63 18.66
CA ILE A 99 -9.19 -5.92 17.44
C ILE A 99 -8.08 -5.00 16.93
N VAL A 100 -7.42 -4.25 17.82
CA VAL A 100 -6.28 -3.40 17.45
C VAL A 100 -5.15 -4.24 16.87
N PHE A 101 -4.84 -5.38 17.48
CA PHE A 101 -3.83 -6.29 16.93
C PHE A 101 -4.23 -6.82 15.54
N PHE A 102 -5.49 -7.20 15.36
CA PHE A 102 -5.99 -7.63 14.06
C PHE A 102 -5.91 -6.53 13.01
N ILE A 103 -6.25 -5.29 13.36
CA ILE A 103 -6.13 -4.11 12.48
C ILE A 103 -4.66 -3.91 12.08
N LEU A 104 -3.72 -3.98 13.02
CA LEU A 104 -2.29 -3.88 12.69
C LEU A 104 -1.83 -5.01 11.76
N LEU A 105 -2.33 -6.22 11.94
CA LEU A 105 -2.05 -7.34 11.02
C LEU A 105 -2.66 -7.12 9.63
N THR A 106 -3.90 -6.65 9.54
CA THR A 106 -4.54 -6.37 8.24
C THR A 106 -3.84 -5.24 7.50
N MET A 107 -3.22 -4.29 8.22
CA MET A 107 -2.30 -3.30 7.62
C MET A 107 -1.11 -3.97 6.94
N PHE A 108 -0.43 -4.88 7.65
CA PHE A 108 0.75 -5.57 7.15
C PHE A 108 0.42 -6.43 5.92
N VAL A 109 -0.70 -7.15 5.98
CA VAL A 109 -1.21 -7.93 4.85
C VAL A 109 -1.57 -7.03 3.67
N GLY A 110 -2.22 -5.89 3.91
CA GLY A 110 -2.56 -4.91 2.87
C GLY A 110 -1.32 -4.42 2.12
N ILE A 111 -0.27 -4.01 2.84
CA ILE A 111 0.99 -3.56 2.22
C ILE A 111 1.62 -4.65 1.35
N ILE A 112 1.61 -5.91 1.83
CA ILE A 112 2.13 -7.04 1.06
C ILE A 112 1.32 -7.23 -0.23
N LEU A 113 -0.01 -7.24 -0.13
CA LEU A 113 -0.90 -7.43 -1.27
C LEU A 113 -0.75 -6.33 -2.31
N ASP A 114 -0.60 -5.08 -1.88
CA ASP A 114 -0.35 -3.94 -2.77
C ASP A 114 0.99 -4.08 -3.49
N GLY A 115 2.05 -4.53 -2.78
CA GLY A 115 3.34 -4.84 -3.39
C GLY A 115 3.25 -5.96 -4.44
N PHE A 116 2.50 -7.03 -4.17
CA PHE A 116 2.24 -8.09 -5.14
C PHE A 116 1.45 -7.60 -6.35
N ALA A 117 0.45 -6.74 -6.13
CA ALA A 117 -0.34 -6.15 -7.21
C ALA A 117 0.54 -5.27 -8.12
N ALA A 118 1.40 -4.44 -7.55
CA ALA A 118 2.33 -3.60 -8.31
C ALA A 118 3.28 -4.42 -9.21
N VAL A 119 3.87 -5.50 -8.68
CA VAL A 119 4.75 -6.39 -9.45
C VAL A 119 3.96 -7.11 -10.57
N ARG A 120 2.75 -7.57 -10.28
CA ARG A 120 1.90 -8.23 -11.28
C ARG A 120 1.51 -7.27 -12.40
N ASP A 121 1.19 -6.02 -12.07
CA ASP A 121 0.83 -5.00 -13.05
C ASP A 121 2.02 -4.60 -13.94
N ASP A 122 3.24 -4.56 -13.40
CA ASP A 122 4.45 -4.33 -14.19
C ASP A 122 4.74 -5.49 -15.16
N ILE A 123 4.55 -6.75 -14.74
CA ILE A 123 4.67 -7.92 -15.61
C ILE A 123 3.62 -7.86 -16.74
N ASN A 124 2.38 -7.51 -16.42
CA ASN A 124 1.30 -7.37 -17.41
C ASN A 124 1.56 -6.21 -18.40
N LYS A 125 2.15 -5.10 -17.94
CA LYS A 125 2.57 -4.01 -18.85
C LYS A 125 3.68 -4.46 -19.79
N GLN A 126 4.69 -5.18 -19.29
CA GLN A 126 5.76 -5.72 -20.13
C GLN A 126 5.23 -6.72 -21.16
N SER A 127 4.31 -7.63 -20.78
CA SER A 127 3.73 -8.57 -21.75
C SER A 127 2.94 -7.85 -22.85
N ASN A 128 2.21 -6.78 -22.51
CA ASN A 128 1.44 -6.00 -23.47
C ASN A 128 2.35 -5.17 -24.42
N GLU A 129 3.48 -4.65 -23.91
CA GLU A 129 4.50 -4.01 -24.76
C GLU A 129 5.16 -5.01 -25.71
N HIS A 130 5.52 -6.22 -25.23
CA HIS A 130 6.06 -7.27 -26.08
C HIS A 130 5.08 -7.70 -27.18
N GLU A 131 3.80 -7.90 -26.84
CA GLU A 131 2.76 -8.27 -27.80
C GLU A 131 2.54 -7.16 -28.85
N MET A 132 2.55 -5.89 -28.44
CA MET A 132 2.43 -4.75 -29.36
C MET A 132 3.64 -4.61 -30.29
N VAL A 133 4.86 -4.83 -29.78
CA VAL A 133 6.09 -4.83 -30.59
C VAL A 133 6.06 -5.97 -31.60
N ASP A 134 5.66 -7.18 -31.20
CA ASP A 134 5.52 -8.32 -32.12
C ASP A 134 4.43 -8.08 -33.17
N PHE A 135 3.35 -7.40 -32.82
CA PHE A 135 2.29 -7.03 -33.76
C PHE A 135 2.78 -6.00 -34.80
N ILE A 136 3.52 -4.98 -34.36
CA ILE A 136 4.10 -3.95 -35.23
C ILE A 136 5.18 -4.56 -36.13
N VAL A 137 6.09 -5.37 -35.58
CA VAL A 137 7.16 -6.05 -36.34
C VAL A 137 6.57 -7.05 -37.34
N GLY A 138 5.54 -7.80 -36.94
CA GLY A 138 4.81 -8.72 -37.81
C GLY A 138 4.16 -8.00 -39.00
N ARG A 139 3.53 -6.85 -38.75
CA ARG A 139 2.91 -6.03 -39.80
C ARG A 139 3.95 -5.35 -40.69
N LEU A 140 5.07 -4.89 -40.14
CA LEU A 140 6.17 -4.31 -40.89
C LEU A 140 6.84 -5.34 -41.81
N ARG A 141 7.01 -6.59 -41.33
CA ARG A 141 7.51 -7.72 -42.13
C ARG A 141 6.57 -8.13 -43.27
N GLN A 142 5.26 -7.96 -43.11
CA GLN A 142 4.31 -8.20 -44.20
C GLN A 142 4.34 -7.08 -45.25
N TRP A 143 4.51 -5.84 -44.82
CA TRP A 143 4.56 -4.69 -45.73
C TRP A 143 5.89 -4.59 -46.48
N THR A 144 7.00 -4.89 -45.80
CA THR A 144 8.31 -5.10 -46.42
C THR A 144 8.31 -6.50 -47.02
N GLY A 145 7.79 -6.64 -48.24
CA GLY A 145 7.65 -7.91 -48.99
C GLY A 145 8.96 -8.64 -49.34
N ALA A 146 9.91 -8.76 -48.42
CA ALA A 146 11.19 -9.45 -48.56
C ALA A 146 11.03 -10.97 -48.75
N ASN A 147 9.84 -11.54 -48.51
CA ASN A 147 9.61 -12.97 -48.74
C ASN A 147 9.27 -13.33 -50.21
N LYS A 148 9.04 -12.36 -51.10
CA LYS A 148 8.60 -12.64 -52.49
C LYS A 148 9.73 -12.70 -53.52
N TYR A 149 10.93 -12.21 -53.22
CA TYR A 149 12.05 -12.17 -54.18
C TYR A 149 12.96 -13.40 -54.14
N PHE A 150 13.03 -14.11 -53.01
CA PHE A 150 13.87 -15.30 -52.90
C PHE A 150 13.27 -16.52 -53.65
N GLY A 151 11.94 -16.63 -53.72
CA GLY A 151 11.25 -17.73 -54.41
C GLY A 151 11.30 -17.66 -55.94
N ILE A 152 11.40 -16.46 -56.52
CA ILE A 152 11.38 -16.28 -57.98
C ILE A 152 12.74 -16.63 -58.60
N ARG A 153 13.87 -16.31 -57.94
CA ARG A 153 15.20 -16.75 -58.41
C ARG A 153 15.36 -18.28 -58.41
N LYS A 154 14.73 -18.99 -57.49
CA LYS A 154 14.81 -20.47 -57.44
C LYS A 154 14.01 -21.14 -58.56
N LYS A 155 12.86 -20.58 -58.97
CA LYS A 155 12.08 -21.09 -60.11
C LYS A 155 12.76 -20.85 -61.46
N VAL A 156 13.39 -19.69 -61.65
CA VAL A 156 14.08 -19.35 -62.92
C VAL A 156 15.36 -20.19 -63.10
N GLY A 157 16.05 -20.54 -62.02
CA GLY A 157 17.23 -21.44 -62.06
C GLY A 157 16.90 -22.91 -62.34
N LEU A 158 15.73 -23.42 -61.92
CA LEU A 158 15.33 -24.81 -62.19
C LEU A 158 14.78 -25.01 -63.62
N SER A 159 14.20 -23.98 -64.25
CA SER A 159 13.74 -24.08 -65.65
C SER A 159 14.90 -24.10 -66.66
N GLN A 160 16.11 -23.71 -66.25
CA GLN A 160 17.33 -23.73 -67.09
C GLN A 160 18.17 -25.01 -66.89
N LEU A 161 17.72 -25.94 -66.04
CA LEU A 161 18.40 -27.19 -65.70
C LEU A 161 17.71 -28.43 -66.31
N PHE A 162 16.62 -28.24 -67.07
CA PHE A 162 15.79 -29.29 -67.67
C PHE A 162 15.49 -29.05 -69.17
N VAL A 163 16.41 -28.39 -69.88
CA VAL A 163 16.51 -28.40 -71.34
C VAL A 163 17.87 -28.96 -71.70
#